data_AF-A0A961UPT2-F1
#
_entry.id   AF-A0A961UPT2-F1
#
_cell.length_a   1.000
_cell.length_b   1.000
_cell.length_c   1.000
_cell.angle_alpha   90.00
_cell.angle_beta   90.00
_cell.angle_gamma   90.00
#
_symmetry.space_group_name_H-M   'P 1'
#
loop_
_entity.id
_entity.type
_entity.pdbx_description
1 polymer ?
#
loop_
_entity_poly.entity_id
_entity_poly.type
_entity_poly.pdbx_seq_one_letter_code
_entity_poly.pdbx_strand_id
1 'polypeptide(L)'
;MAGLDFAEVPVDPDDPEQRLELLLLSPSVRVPRLSHDGVEVWDTLAIANYLNETFPDAGLLPTERVKRSHCRSISGEIHSGFYNLRSALPMNIKAQHEHFKIFSGARPDVQRIKEIWSECLSVYGGPFLFGKPTMADAMYAPVCTRFRTYAVELEPELDAYCDTIFAWKPMAEWIKGALAEEDEIIELEVEF
;
A
#
# COMPACT_ATOMS: atom_id res chain seq x y z
N MET A 1 -7.47 10.44 -0.31
CA MET A 1 -6.72 11.42 -1.11
C MET A 1 -7.59 12.15 -2.12
N ALA A 2 -8.30 11.44 -3.00
CA ALA A 2 -9.08 12.03 -4.08
C ALA A 2 -10.27 12.89 -3.63
N GLY A 3 -10.71 12.77 -2.37
CA GLY A 3 -11.91 13.44 -1.86
C GLY A 3 -13.21 12.81 -2.36
N LEU A 4 -13.14 11.66 -3.03
CA LEU A 4 -14.29 10.87 -3.44
C LEU A 4 -14.94 10.23 -2.21
N ASP A 5 -16.23 10.49 -2.02
CA ASP A 5 -17.07 9.71 -1.10
C ASP A 5 -17.35 8.34 -1.71
N PHE A 6 -17.25 7.29 -0.90
CA PHE A 6 -17.46 5.92 -1.35
C PHE A 6 -18.13 5.08 -0.27
N ALA A 7 -18.73 3.98 -0.70
CA ALA A 7 -19.19 2.91 0.19
C ALA A 7 -18.30 1.68 -0.04
N GLU A 8 -17.92 1.00 1.04
CA GLU A 8 -17.19 -0.25 0.98
C GLU A 8 -18.19 -1.41 0.90
N VAL A 9 -17.96 -2.31 -0.04
CA VAL A 9 -18.67 -3.59 -0.12
C VAL A 9 -17.63 -4.65 0.21
N PRO A 10 -17.61 -5.19 1.45
CA PRO A 10 -16.67 -6.23 1.81
C PRO A 10 -16.97 -7.49 1.01
N VAL A 11 -15.93 -8.23 0.68
CA VAL A 11 -16.05 -9.55 0.07
C VAL A 11 -15.25 -10.55 0.87
N ASP A 12 -15.94 -11.57 1.36
CA ASP A 12 -15.32 -12.74 1.98
C ASP A 12 -14.79 -13.68 0.88
N PRO A 13 -13.46 -13.85 0.74
CA PRO A 13 -12.88 -14.73 -0.26
C PRO A 13 -13.12 -16.23 0.02
N ASP A 14 -13.43 -16.59 1.27
CA ASP A 14 -13.72 -17.97 1.70
C ASP A 14 -15.20 -18.34 1.52
N ASP A 15 -16.09 -17.35 1.34
CA ASP A 15 -17.47 -17.55 0.93
C ASP A 15 -17.56 -17.93 -0.57
N PRO A 16 -17.98 -19.17 -0.92
CA PRO A 16 -18.06 -19.61 -2.30
C PRO A 16 -19.01 -18.78 -3.17
N GLU A 17 -20.09 -18.22 -2.60
CA GLU A 17 -21.08 -17.40 -3.32
C GLU A 17 -20.50 -16.02 -3.64
N GLN A 18 -19.83 -15.38 -2.67
CA GLN A 18 -19.19 -14.09 -2.90
C GLN A 18 -17.95 -14.22 -3.80
N ARG A 19 -17.25 -15.36 -3.75
CA ARG A 19 -16.18 -15.69 -4.69
C ARG A 19 -16.70 -15.86 -6.13
N LEU A 20 -17.89 -16.43 -6.29
CA LEU A 20 -18.62 -16.49 -7.58
C LEU A 20 -19.09 -15.09 -8.03
N GLU A 21 -19.47 -14.23 -7.10
CA GLU A 21 -19.83 -12.85 -7.40
C GLU A 21 -18.60 -12.02 -7.81
N LEU A 22 -17.44 -12.19 -7.17
CA LEU A 22 -16.16 -11.62 -7.59
C LEU A 22 -15.78 -12.00 -9.02
N LEU A 23 -16.07 -13.25 -9.43
CA LEU A 23 -15.88 -13.73 -10.80
C LEU A 23 -16.77 -12.99 -11.81
N LEU A 24 -17.95 -12.51 -11.39
CA LEU A 24 -18.87 -11.72 -12.22
C LEU A 24 -18.55 -10.22 -12.19
N LEU A 25 -17.98 -9.71 -11.09
CA LEU A 25 -17.73 -8.28 -10.85
C LEU A 25 -16.33 -7.80 -11.25
N SER A 26 -15.32 -8.69 -11.28
CA SER A 26 -13.94 -8.35 -11.60
C SER A 26 -13.30 -9.46 -12.43
N PRO A 27 -12.82 -9.19 -13.66
CA PRO A 27 -12.15 -10.19 -14.49
C PRO A 27 -10.92 -10.82 -13.81
N SER A 28 -10.36 -10.16 -12.80
CA SER A 28 -9.18 -10.60 -12.05
C SER A 28 -9.48 -11.45 -10.82
N VAL A 29 -10.74 -11.51 -10.37
CA VAL A 29 -11.15 -12.17 -9.11
C VAL A 29 -10.33 -11.69 -7.90
N ARG A 30 -9.97 -10.40 -7.93
CA ARG A 30 -9.16 -9.73 -6.90
C ARG A 30 -9.84 -8.43 -6.51
N VAL A 31 -9.68 -8.08 -5.25
CA VAL A 31 -9.96 -6.75 -4.70
C VAL A 31 -8.69 -5.88 -4.77
N PRO A 32 -8.81 -4.54 -4.80
CA PRO A 32 -10.04 -3.76 -4.88
C PRO A 32 -10.57 -3.58 -6.32
N ARG A 33 -11.85 -3.20 -6.42
CA ARG A 33 -12.51 -2.69 -7.63
C ARG A 33 -13.28 -1.42 -7.26
N LEU A 34 -13.16 -0.38 -8.07
CA LEU A 34 -13.93 0.84 -7.97
C LEU A 34 -15.02 0.87 -9.05
N SER A 35 -16.25 1.20 -8.66
CA SER A 35 -17.33 1.55 -9.59
C SER A 35 -17.70 3.01 -9.37
N HIS A 36 -17.52 3.86 -10.39
CA HIS A 36 -17.75 5.29 -10.30
C HIS A 36 -18.17 5.86 -11.67
N ASP A 37 -19.27 6.61 -11.72
CA ASP A 37 -19.83 7.21 -12.94
C ASP A 37 -19.97 6.26 -14.15
N GLY A 38 -20.42 5.03 -13.89
CA GLY A 38 -20.60 4.01 -14.92
C GLY A 38 -19.28 3.40 -15.45
N VAL A 39 -18.14 3.75 -14.84
CA VAL A 39 -16.84 3.14 -15.11
C VAL A 39 -16.51 2.14 -14.00
N GLU A 40 -16.03 0.97 -14.41
CA GLU A 40 -15.54 -0.07 -13.51
C GLU A 40 -14.04 -0.20 -13.70
N VAL A 41 -13.28 0.08 -12.63
CA VAL A 41 -11.82 0.04 -12.64
C VAL A 41 -11.35 -0.96 -11.59
N TRP A 42 -10.65 -1.99 -12.02
CA TRP A 42 -9.94 -2.94 -11.17
C TRP A 42 -8.43 -2.74 -11.36
N ASP A 43 -7.62 -3.23 -10.41
CA ASP A 43 -6.19 -2.94 -10.25
C ASP A 43 -5.91 -1.61 -9.51
N THR A 44 -5.21 -1.69 -8.37
CA THR A 44 -4.96 -0.53 -7.49
C THR A 44 -4.22 0.60 -8.20
N LEU A 45 -3.26 0.29 -9.07
CA LEU A 45 -2.52 1.31 -9.81
C LEU A 45 -3.40 1.94 -10.90
N ALA A 46 -4.25 1.15 -11.56
CA ALA A 46 -5.24 1.68 -12.50
C ALA A 46 -6.26 2.59 -11.80
N ILE A 47 -6.79 2.19 -10.64
CA ILE A 47 -7.68 2.99 -9.81
C ILE A 47 -7.01 4.31 -9.42
N ALA A 48 -5.75 4.29 -8.98
CA ALA A 48 -5.02 5.50 -8.61
C ALA A 48 -4.86 6.47 -9.80
N ASN A 49 -4.62 5.96 -11.02
CA ASN A 49 -4.56 6.80 -12.22
C ASN A 49 -5.94 7.33 -12.62
N TYR A 50 -6.99 6.50 -12.58
CA TYR A 50 -8.38 6.92 -12.82
C TYR A 50 -8.79 8.07 -11.88
N LEU A 51 -8.48 7.95 -10.59
CA LEU A 51 -8.75 8.99 -9.60
C LEU A 51 -7.93 10.26 -9.89
N ASN A 52 -6.68 10.14 -10.35
CA ASN A 52 -5.88 11.31 -10.74
C ASN A 52 -6.44 12.01 -11.99
N GLU A 53 -7.03 11.27 -12.93
CA GLU A 53 -7.67 11.84 -14.13
C GLU A 53 -9.01 12.49 -13.80
N THR A 54 -9.80 11.87 -12.91
CA THR A 54 -11.14 12.34 -12.53
C THR A 54 -11.09 13.48 -11.51
N PHE A 55 -10.11 13.44 -10.59
CA PHE A 55 -9.92 14.42 -9.51
C PHE A 55 -8.48 15.01 -9.58
N PRO A 56 -8.13 15.77 -10.63
CA PRO A 56 -6.76 16.24 -10.85
C PRO A 56 -6.26 17.17 -9.74
N ASP A 57 -7.17 17.93 -9.11
CA ASP A 57 -6.85 18.86 -8.03
C ASP A 57 -6.44 18.15 -6.72
N ALA A 58 -6.74 16.85 -6.59
CA ALA A 58 -6.30 16.05 -5.45
C ALA A 58 -4.79 15.79 -5.43
N GLY A 59 -4.09 16.04 -6.55
CA GLY A 59 -2.63 16.04 -6.59
C GLY A 59 -1.97 14.68 -6.33
N LEU A 60 -2.63 13.58 -6.75
CA LEU A 60 -2.13 12.21 -6.59
C LEU A 60 -0.77 12.01 -7.28
N LEU A 61 -0.47 12.79 -8.33
CA LEU A 61 0.83 12.81 -9.00
C LEU A 61 1.48 14.21 -8.93
N PRO A 62 2.82 14.28 -8.92
CA PRO A 62 3.53 15.52 -9.18
C PRO A 62 3.13 16.15 -10.53
N THR A 63 3.17 17.48 -10.62
CA THR A 63 2.85 18.22 -11.85
C THR A 63 4.04 18.32 -12.81
N GLU A 64 5.27 18.27 -12.30
CA GLU A 64 6.49 18.25 -13.12
C GLU A 64 6.70 16.85 -13.74
N ARG A 65 7.08 16.80 -15.02
CA ARG A 65 7.14 15.58 -15.82
C ARG A 65 8.13 14.56 -15.26
N VAL A 66 9.34 14.97 -14.91
CA VAL A 66 10.38 14.06 -14.40
C VAL A 66 9.95 13.48 -13.05
N LYS A 67 9.49 14.32 -12.12
CA LYS A 67 8.95 13.87 -10.82
C LYS A 67 7.76 12.93 -10.98
N ARG A 68 6.84 13.24 -11.91
CA ARG A 68 5.66 12.40 -12.18
C ARG A 68 6.03 11.04 -12.75
N SER A 69 6.99 11.01 -13.69
CA SER A 69 7.48 9.74 -14.23
C SER A 69 8.13 8.89 -13.15
N HIS A 70 8.96 9.49 -12.29
CA HIS A 70 9.59 8.77 -11.18
C HIS A 70 8.53 8.22 -10.19
N CYS A 71 7.55 9.04 -9.81
CA CYS A 71 6.43 8.62 -8.96
C CYS A 71 5.70 7.40 -9.54
N ARG A 72 5.39 7.41 -10.84
CA ARG A 72 4.77 6.26 -11.53
C ARG A 72 5.67 5.03 -11.54
N SER A 73 6.97 5.18 -11.79
CA SER A 73 7.91 4.07 -11.84
C SER A 73 7.96 3.33 -10.51
N ILE A 74 8.11 4.03 -9.39
CA ILE A 74 8.21 3.36 -8.07
C ILE A 74 6.86 2.80 -7.61
N SER A 75 5.75 3.49 -7.92
CA SER A 75 4.40 2.94 -7.71
C SER A 75 4.18 1.65 -8.50
N GLY A 76 4.66 1.61 -9.75
CA GLY A 76 4.64 0.40 -10.58
C GLY A 76 5.53 -0.71 -10.03
N GLU A 77 6.75 -0.38 -9.60
CA GLU A 77 7.70 -1.35 -9.03
C GLU A 77 7.11 -2.04 -7.80
N ILE A 78 6.51 -1.29 -6.87
CA ILE A 78 5.84 -1.89 -5.71
C ILE A 78 4.63 -2.71 -6.16
N HIS A 79 3.79 -2.18 -7.04
CA HIS A 79 2.58 -2.86 -7.52
C HIS A 79 2.84 -4.23 -8.15
N SER A 80 3.85 -4.35 -9.01
CA SER A 80 4.15 -5.56 -9.79
C SER A 80 5.35 -6.35 -9.29
N GLY A 81 5.89 -6.04 -8.11
CA GLY A 81 7.14 -6.61 -7.62
C GLY A 81 7.16 -6.95 -6.13
N PHE A 82 8.36 -7.15 -5.60
CA PHE A 82 8.64 -7.45 -4.19
C PHE A 82 7.91 -8.70 -3.65
N TYR A 83 7.82 -9.75 -4.48
CA TYR A 83 7.09 -10.96 -4.15
C TYR A 83 7.63 -11.66 -2.89
N ASN A 84 8.96 -11.68 -2.70
CA ASN A 84 9.56 -12.36 -1.55
C ASN A 84 9.27 -11.59 -0.27
N LEU A 85 9.34 -10.25 -0.29
CA LEU A 85 8.87 -9.42 0.82
C LEU A 85 7.39 -9.68 1.12
N ARG A 86 6.52 -9.61 0.11
CA ARG A 86 5.07 -9.75 0.28
C ARG A 86 4.69 -11.12 0.85
N SER A 87 5.43 -12.16 0.48
CA SER A 87 5.25 -13.52 0.97
C SER A 87 5.79 -13.71 2.39
N ALA A 88 6.98 -13.17 2.69
CA ALA A 88 7.63 -13.37 3.98
C ALA A 88 7.11 -12.43 5.09
N LEU A 89 6.61 -11.26 4.69
CA LEU A 89 6.07 -10.22 5.58
C LEU A 89 4.65 -9.86 5.08
N PRO A 90 3.65 -10.74 5.28
CA PRO A 90 2.27 -10.45 4.92
C PRO A 90 1.74 -9.26 5.74
N MET A 91 0.79 -8.51 5.19
CA MET A 91 0.24 -7.39 5.95
C MET A 91 -0.75 -7.87 7.00
N ASN A 92 -0.48 -7.60 8.27
CA ASN A 92 -1.40 -7.83 9.37
C ASN A 92 -1.34 -6.64 10.34
N ILE A 93 -2.36 -5.77 10.30
CA ILE A 93 -2.41 -4.55 11.14
C ILE A 93 -2.55 -4.90 12.63
N LYS A 94 -3.13 -6.06 12.96
CA LYS A 94 -3.37 -6.49 14.35
C LYS A 94 -2.13 -7.15 14.98
N ALA A 95 -1.17 -7.59 14.16
CA ALA A 95 0.05 -8.22 14.64
C ALA A 95 1.16 -7.19 14.94
N GLN A 96 1.96 -7.51 15.95
CA GLN A 96 3.17 -6.77 16.29
C GLN A 96 4.23 -7.72 16.85
N HIS A 97 5.38 -7.77 16.19
CA HIS A 97 6.54 -8.57 16.59
C HIS A 97 7.59 -7.65 17.22
N GLU A 98 8.17 -8.03 18.37
CA GLU A 98 9.29 -7.27 18.96
C GLU A 98 10.58 -7.45 18.14
N HIS A 99 10.77 -8.67 17.61
CA HIS A 99 11.90 -9.05 16.79
C HIS A 99 11.44 -10.05 15.73
N PHE A 100 11.83 -9.85 14.46
CA PHE A 100 11.52 -10.80 13.38
C PHE A 100 12.74 -11.07 12.50
N LYS A 101 13.01 -12.34 12.24
CA LYS A 101 14.13 -12.73 11.39
C LYS A 101 13.72 -12.70 9.92
N ILE A 102 14.16 -11.69 9.19
CA ILE A 102 14.01 -11.65 7.73
C ILE A 102 14.95 -12.68 7.10
N PHE A 103 14.39 -13.71 6.46
CA PHE A 103 15.18 -14.73 5.76
C PHE A 103 15.82 -14.17 4.47
N SER A 104 16.88 -14.82 3.99
CA SER A 104 17.74 -14.31 2.91
C SER A 104 16.98 -13.93 1.63
N GLY A 105 15.89 -14.62 1.30
CA GLY A 105 15.11 -14.34 0.10
C GLY A 105 14.39 -12.99 0.07
N ALA A 106 13.98 -12.45 1.24
CA ALA A 106 13.27 -11.18 1.32
C ALA A 106 14.19 -9.97 1.57
N ARG A 107 15.46 -10.20 1.96
CA ARG A 107 16.42 -9.11 2.24
C ARG A 107 16.70 -8.22 1.03
N PRO A 108 16.88 -8.74 -0.21
CA PRO A 108 17.06 -7.88 -1.38
C PRO A 108 15.88 -6.95 -1.64
N ASP A 109 14.66 -7.46 -1.47
CA ASP A 109 13.43 -6.67 -1.64
C ASP A 109 13.35 -5.54 -0.61
N VAL A 110 13.62 -5.84 0.67
CA VAL A 110 13.69 -4.84 1.75
C VAL A 110 14.75 -3.78 1.42
N GLN A 111 15.95 -4.21 1.01
CA GLN A 111 17.04 -3.30 0.68
C GLN A 111 16.66 -2.38 -0.49
N ARG A 112 16.04 -2.91 -1.55
CA ARG A 112 15.59 -2.13 -2.70
C ARG A 112 14.54 -1.08 -2.31
N ILE A 113 13.63 -1.40 -1.40
CA ILE A 113 12.65 -0.43 -0.88
C ILE A 113 13.36 0.69 -0.12
N LYS A 114 14.31 0.35 0.75
CA LYS A 114 15.09 1.33 1.51
C LYS A 114 15.86 2.27 0.58
N GLU A 115 16.42 1.75 -0.51
CA GLU A 115 17.06 2.55 -1.56
C GLU A 115 16.08 3.50 -2.25
N ILE A 116 14.92 3.01 -2.68
CA ILE A 116 13.88 3.84 -3.33
C ILE A 116 13.46 4.99 -2.40
N TRP A 117 13.18 4.69 -1.13
CA TRP A 117 12.77 5.70 -0.17
C TRP A 117 13.88 6.70 0.11
N SER A 118 15.11 6.24 0.33
CA SER A 118 16.27 7.12 0.57
C SER A 118 16.51 8.06 -0.62
N GLU A 119 16.45 7.55 -1.85
CA GLU A 119 16.59 8.36 -3.06
C GLU A 119 15.47 9.42 -3.13
N CYS A 120 14.22 9.02 -2.93
CA CYS A 120 13.07 9.93 -3.00
C CYS A 120 13.14 11.03 -1.94
N LEU A 121 13.38 10.67 -0.68
CA LEU A 121 13.47 11.61 0.44
C LEU A 121 14.65 12.57 0.25
N SER A 122 15.80 12.08 -0.22
CA SER A 122 16.97 12.90 -0.52
C SER A 122 16.73 13.87 -1.68
N VAL A 123 16.19 13.38 -2.81
CA VAL A 123 16.02 14.17 -4.04
C VAL A 123 14.86 15.17 -3.92
N TYR A 124 13.80 14.82 -3.20
CA TYR A 124 12.57 15.62 -3.13
C TYR A 124 12.31 16.28 -1.77
N GLY A 125 13.14 16.00 -0.76
CA GLY A 125 13.24 16.76 0.49
C GLY A 125 12.29 16.32 1.61
N GLY A 126 11.52 15.24 1.44
CA GLY A 126 10.57 14.77 2.44
C GLY A 126 9.47 15.79 2.81
N PRO A 127 8.59 15.49 3.78
CA PRO A 127 8.56 14.28 4.60
C PRO A 127 7.89 13.09 3.90
N PHE A 128 7.16 13.34 2.82
CA PHE A 128 6.64 12.31 1.90
C PHE A 128 7.63 12.06 0.76
N LEU A 129 7.51 10.93 0.05
CA LEU A 129 8.46 10.52 -0.98
C LEU A 129 8.70 11.60 -2.04
N PHE A 130 7.69 12.40 -2.38
CA PHE A 130 7.82 13.51 -3.35
C PHE A 130 7.62 14.89 -2.71
N GLY A 131 7.89 15.01 -1.40
CA GLY A 131 7.79 16.23 -0.61
C GLY A 131 6.38 16.55 -0.09
N LYS A 132 5.35 16.02 -0.76
CA LYS A 132 3.94 16.08 -0.36
C LYS A 132 3.30 14.71 -0.64
N PRO A 133 2.13 14.39 -0.04
CA PRO A 133 1.48 13.10 -0.28
C PRO A 133 1.17 12.90 -1.77
N THR A 134 1.55 11.74 -2.29
CA THR A 134 1.29 11.28 -3.66
C THR A 134 0.76 9.84 -3.64
N MET A 135 0.39 9.32 -4.82
CA MET A 135 0.01 7.91 -4.95
C MET A 135 1.17 6.97 -4.57
N ALA A 136 2.44 7.38 -4.69
CA ALA A 136 3.55 6.56 -4.24
C ALA A 136 3.47 6.30 -2.74
N ASP A 137 3.21 7.34 -1.94
CA ASP A 137 3.04 7.21 -0.49
C ASP A 137 1.87 6.28 -0.15
N ALA A 138 0.74 6.40 -0.86
CA ALA A 138 -0.40 5.49 -0.70
C ALA A 138 -0.06 4.03 -1.05
N MET A 139 0.71 3.81 -2.12
CA MET A 139 1.14 2.46 -2.56
C MET A 139 2.17 1.83 -1.63
N TYR A 140 3.00 2.64 -0.96
CA TYR A 140 4.00 2.20 0.01
C TYR A 140 3.48 2.16 1.45
N ALA A 141 2.30 2.72 1.75
CA ALA A 141 1.75 2.68 3.10
C ALA A 141 1.58 1.25 3.67
N PRO A 142 1.15 0.24 2.89
CA PRO A 142 1.18 -1.17 3.32
C PRO A 142 2.59 -1.69 3.61
N VAL A 143 3.63 -1.13 2.99
CA VAL A 143 5.03 -1.52 3.28
C VAL A 143 5.47 -0.95 4.62
N CYS A 144 5.08 0.29 4.93
CA CYS A 144 5.32 0.89 6.25
C CYS A 144 4.68 0.05 7.37
N THR A 145 3.47 -0.49 7.15
CA THR A 145 2.84 -1.39 8.14
C THR A 145 3.62 -2.68 8.30
N ARG A 146 4.02 -3.34 7.21
CA ARG A 146 4.88 -4.54 7.27
C ARG A 146 6.16 -4.27 8.05
N PHE A 147 6.82 -3.15 7.80
CA PHE A 147 8.07 -2.82 8.49
C PHE A 147 7.87 -2.59 9.98
N ARG A 148 6.76 -1.96 10.40
CA ARG A 148 6.39 -1.81 11.82
C ARG A 148 5.99 -3.15 12.45
N THR A 149 5.11 -3.93 11.81
CA THR A 149 4.63 -5.23 12.28
C THR A 149 5.78 -6.21 12.51
N TYR A 150 6.74 -6.30 11.60
CA TYR A 150 7.87 -7.23 11.68
C TYR A 150 9.16 -6.60 12.20
N ALA A 151 9.10 -5.45 12.89
CA ALA A 151 10.26 -4.79 13.48
C ALA A 151 11.49 -4.71 12.54
N VAL A 152 11.26 -4.34 11.27
CA VAL A 152 12.33 -4.21 10.27
C VAL A 152 13.23 -3.03 10.66
N GLU A 153 14.55 -3.26 10.72
CA GLU A 153 15.51 -2.22 11.06
C GLU A 153 15.62 -1.14 9.96
N LEU A 154 15.30 0.10 10.34
CA LEU A 154 15.32 1.27 9.47
C LEU A 154 16.31 2.31 9.97
N GLU A 155 16.97 3.00 9.03
CA GLU A 155 17.71 4.21 9.30
C GLU A 155 16.75 5.32 9.78
N PRO A 156 17.21 6.28 10.59
CA PRO A 156 16.32 7.29 11.20
C PRO A 156 15.44 8.06 10.21
N GLU A 157 15.95 8.35 9.01
CA GLU A 157 15.18 9.05 7.97
C GLU A 157 14.02 8.20 7.42
N LEU A 158 14.24 6.90 7.25
CA LEU A 158 13.22 5.97 6.76
C LEU A 158 12.19 5.65 7.85
N ASP A 159 12.62 5.59 9.11
CA ASP A 159 11.73 5.43 10.25
C ASP A 159 10.81 6.66 10.41
N ALA A 160 11.36 7.87 10.24
CA ALA A 160 10.59 9.11 10.24
C ALA A 160 9.58 9.19 9.07
N TYR A 161 9.90 8.60 7.92
CA TYR A 161 8.93 8.44 6.84
C TYR A 161 7.79 7.51 7.22
N CYS A 162 8.07 6.37 7.88
CA CYS A 162 7.03 5.51 8.43
C CYS A 162 6.14 6.29 9.42
N ASP A 163 6.71 7.08 10.33
CA ASP A 163 5.93 7.94 11.23
C ASP A 163 5.04 8.93 10.49
N THR A 164 5.56 9.54 9.43
CA THR A 164 4.81 10.45 8.56
C THR A 164 3.60 9.76 7.95
N ILE A 165 3.76 8.52 7.47
CA ILE A 165 2.67 7.71 6.90
C ILE A 165 1.65 7.33 7.97
N PHE A 166 2.07 6.88 9.15
CA PHE A 166 1.15 6.50 10.23
C PHE A 166 0.38 7.70 10.80
N ALA A 167 0.98 8.89 10.83
CA ALA A 167 0.32 10.13 11.23
C ALA A 167 -0.61 10.70 10.13
N TRP A 168 -0.55 10.16 8.90
CA TRP A 168 -1.36 10.64 7.80
C TRP A 168 -2.83 10.27 8.02
N LYS A 169 -3.72 11.27 8.00
CA LYS A 169 -5.15 11.12 8.30
C LYS A 169 -5.82 9.87 7.67
N PRO A 170 -5.77 9.63 6.34
CA PRO A 170 -6.40 8.45 5.76
C PRO A 170 -5.79 7.13 6.26
N MET A 171 -4.49 7.10 6.58
CA MET A 171 -3.84 5.93 7.15
C MET A 171 -4.34 5.66 8.57
N ALA A 172 -4.41 6.69 9.41
CA ALA A 172 -4.92 6.58 10.76
C ALA A 172 -6.39 6.14 10.81
N GLU A 173 -7.22 6.66 9.89
CA GLU A 173 -8.62 6.25 9.73
C GLU A 173 -8.72 4.78 9.32
N TRP A 174 -7.91 4.34 8.36
CA TRP A 174 -7.89 2.95 7.89
C TRP A 174 -7.41 1.97 8.97
N ILE A 175 -6.33 2.30 9.69
CA ILE A 175 -5.84 1.47 10.82
C ILE A 175 -6.93 1.34 11.88
N LYS A 176 -7.60 2.45 12.23
CA LYS A 176 -8.69 2.42 13.22
C LYS A 176 -9.83 1.51 12.78
N GLY A 177 -10.21 1.55 11.51
CA GLY A 177 -11.21 0.65 10.93
C GLY A 177 -10.80 -0.82 11.04
N ALA A 178 -9.59 -1.15 10.56
CA ALA A 178 -9.05 -2.50 10.58
C ALA A 178 -8.93 -3.10 12.00
N LEU A 179 -8.61 -2.28 13.00
CA LEU A 179 -8.55 -2.73 14.40
C LEU A 179 -9.93 -2.97 15.02
N ALA A 180 -10.99 -2.39 14.44
CA ALA A 180 -12.36 -2.57 14.92
C ALA A 180 -13.08 -3.77 14.28
N GLU A 181 -12.52 -4.36 13.21
CA GLU A 181 -13.04 -5.57 12.58
C GLU A 181 -12.95 -6.75 13.54
N GLU A 182 -13.98 -7.60 13.58
CA GLU A 182 -14.07 -8.72 14.54
C GLU A 182 -13.21 -9.94 14.15
N ASP A 183 -12.81 -10.06 12.88
CA ASP A 183 -12.16 -11.27 12.36
C ASP A 183 -10.71 -11.43 12.87
N GLU A 184 -10.42 -12.60 13.45
CA GLU A 184 -9.06 -13.04 13.78
C GLU A 184 -8.35 -13.51 12.52
N ILE A 185 -7.35 -12.76 12.05
CA ILE A 185 -6.39 -13.29 11.07
C ILE A 185 -5.58 -14.36 11.80
N ILE A 186 -5.88 -15.63 11.54
CA ILE A 186 -5.07 -16.76 12.00
C ILE A 186 -3.71 -16.64 11.31
N GLU A 187 -2.69 -16.20 12.04
CA GLU A 187 -1.30 -16.39 11.59
C GLU A 187 -1.08 -17.91 11.51
N LEU A 188 -0.97 -18.44 10.30
CA LEU A 188 -0.41 -19.76 10.10
C LEU A 188 1.03 -19.66 10.59
N GLU A 189 1.34 -20.25 11.75
CA GLU A 189 2.71 -20.50 12.18
C GLU A 189 3.36 -21.34 11.09
N VAL A 190 4.06 -20.69 10.17
CA VAL A 190 4.84 -21.41 9.16
C VAL A 190 6.12 -21.83 9.84
N GLU A 191 6.07 -23.00 10.49
CA GLU A 191 7.27 -23.73 10.91
C GLU A 191 8.09 -24.02 9.64
N PHE A 192 9.22 -23.32 9.49
CA PHE A 192 10.27 -23.65 8.54
C PHE A 192 11.59 -23.89 9.28
#